data_AF-A0A956W3L5-F1
#
_entry.id   AF-A0A956W3L5-F1
#
_cell.length_a   1.000
_cell.length_b   1.000
_cell.length_c   1.000
_cell.angle_alpha   90.00
_cell.angle_beta   90.00
_cell.angle_gamma   90.00
#
_symmetry.space_group_name_H-M   'P 1'
#
loop_
_entity.id
_entity.type
_entity.pdbx_description
1 polymer ?
#
loop_
_entity_poly.entity_id
_entity_poly.type
_entity_poly.pdbx_seq_one_letter_code
_entity_poly.pdbx_strand_id
1 'polypeptide(L)'
;GAGLKVERVLDDGFETVETSLPAVVSISNEFGEPRYPQLRQIMLAAKKTVQVWSAADVGLGADEIGAANRWLPLEALYVPVVESNVEIIEGDTPEEKATALAQKLRAAKLV
;
A
#
# COMPACT_ATOMS: atom_id res chain seq x y z
N GLY A 1 6.22 -15.02 -28.44
CA GLY A 1 5.05 -14.37 -27.83
C GLY A 1 5.53 -13.16 -27.06
N ALA A 2 4.71 -12.12 -26.90
CA ALA A 2 5.09 -10.96 -26.09
C ALA A 2 5.26 -11.40 -24.62
N GLY A 3 6.48 -11.39 -24.12
CA GLY A 3 6.80 -11.61 -22.71
C GLY A 3 6.66 -10.31 -21.93
N LEU A 4 6.33 -10.41 -20.66
CA LEU A 4 6.28 -9.30 -19.72
C LEU A 4 7.45 -9.43 -18.74
N LYS A 5 8.18 -8.34 -18.55
CA LYS A 5 9.26 -8.21 -17.58
C LYS A 5 8.87 -7.16 -16.54
N VAL A 6 8.93 -7.52 -15.26
CA VAL A 6 8.58 -6.64 -14.13
C VAL A 6 9.69 -6.66 -13.09
N GLU A 7 9.86 -5.54 -12.40
CA GLU A 7 10.66 -5.44 -11.19
C GLU A 7 9.71 -5.47 -9.99
N ARG A 8 9.94 -6.39 -9.07
CA ARG A 8 9.16 -6.54 -7.84
C ARG A 8 10.00 -6.14 -6.65
N VAL A 9 9.44 -5.27 -5.83
CA VAL A 9 10.05 -4.77 -4.59
C VAL A 9 9.87 -5.81 -3.48
N LEU A 10 10.95 -6.07 -2.75
CA LEU A 10 11.04 -6.93 -1.58
C LEU A 10 11.67 -6.12 -0.43
N ASP A 11 11.57 -6.62 0.81
CA ASP A 11 12.10 -5.92 1.99
C ASP A 11 13.62 -5.70 1.93
N ASP A 12 14.35 -6.55 1.20
CA ASP A 12 15.81 -6.54 1.06
C ASP A 12 16.30 -6.14 -0.33
N GLY A 13 15.42 -5.75 -1.26
CA GLY A 13 15.82 -5.29 -2.59
C GLY A 13 14.77 -5.48 -3.67
N PHE A 14 15.23 -5.85 -4.88
CA PHE A 14 14.39 -5.97 -6.06
C PHE A 14 14.64 -7.31 -6.78
N GLU A 15 13.57 -7.95 -7.21
CA GLU A 15 13.64 -9.13 -8.09
C GLU A 15 13.10 -8.80 -9.48
N THR A 16 13.79 -9.29 -10.51
CA THR A 16 13.34 -9.17 -11.90
C THR A 16 12.61 -10.45 -12.31
N VAL A 17 11.33 -10.33 -12.66
CA VAL A 17 10.47 -11.46 -13.04
C VAL A 17 10.10 -11.35 -14.52
N GLU A 18 10.26 -12.44 -15.26
CA GLU A 18 9.84 -12.57 -16.65
C GLU A 18 8.73 -13.62 -16.77
N THR A 19 7.63 -13.28 -17.44
CA THR A 19 6.48 -14.18 -17.63
C THR A 19 5.88 -14.06 -19.02
N SER A 20 5.22 -15.12 -19.49
CA SER A 20 4.39 -15.07 -20.70
C SER A 20 3.02 -14.46 -20.40
N LEU A 21 2.41 -13.84 -21.41
CA LEU A 21 1.02 -13.38 -21.35
C LEU A 21 0.03 -14.53 -21.65
N PRO A 22 -1.18 -14.52 -21.05
CA PRO A 22 -1.74 -13.50 -20.16
C PRO A 22 -1.17 -13.56 -18.73
N ALA A 23 -0.98 -12.39 -18.11
CA ALA A 23 -0.45 -12.27 -16.75
C ALA A 23 -1.22 -11.20 -15.95
N VAL A 24 -1.23 -11.34 -14.62
CA VAL A 24 -1.81 -10.37 -13.68
C VAL A 24 -0.68 -9.74 -12.87
N VAL A 25 -0.70 -8.42 -12.74
CA VAL A 25 0.31 -7.65 -11.99
C VAL A 25 -0.39 -6.66 -11.07
N SER A 26 0.03 -6.62 -9.81
CA SER A 26 -0.31 -5.56 -8.85
C SER A 26 0.79 -4.50 -8.86
N ILE A 27 0.41 -3.23 -8.87
CA ILE A 27 1.34 -2.09 -8.91
C ILE A 27 1.26 -1.34 -7.58
N SER A 28 2.40 -1.07 -6.94
CA SER A 28 2.49 -0.22 -5.76
C SER A 28 2.54 1.27 -6.14
N ASN A 29 2.36 2.15 -5.17
CA ASN A 29 2.50 3.59 -5.34
C ASN A 29 3.93 4.05 -5.70
N GLU A 30 4.92 3.16 -5.57
CA GLU A 30 6.34 3.44 -5.83
C GLU A 30 6.67 3.49 -7.33
N PHE A 31 5.77 3.03 -8.19
CA PHE A 31 5.95 3.03 -9.65
C PHE A 31 6.06 4.45 -10.25
N GLY A 32 5.57 5.47 -9.53
CA GLY A 32 5.67 6.87 -9.91
C GLY A 32 4.33 7.60 -9.92
N GLU A 33 4.39 8.93 -10.09
CA GLU A 33 3.20 9.78 -10.08
C GLU A 33 2.37 9.61 -11.36
N PRO A 34 1.03 9.46 -11.25
CA PRO A 34 0.15 9.43 -12.41
C PRO A 34 0.26 10.73 -13.22
N ARG A 35 0.43 10.59 -14.54
CA ARG A 35 0.48 11.75 -15.44
C ARG A 35 -0.81 12.57 -15.39
N TYR A 36 -0.68 13.90 -15.42
CA TYR A 36 -1.84 14.78 -15.49
C TYR A 36 -2.52 14.67 -16.88
N PRO A 37 -3.85 14.45 -16.95
CA PRO A 37 -4.54 14.35 -18.23
C PRO A 37 -4.69 15.73 -18.88
N GLN A 38 -4.57 15.78 -20.20
CA GLN A 38 -4.85 17.01 -20.96
C GLN A 38 -6.36 17.30 -20.98
N LEU A 39 -6.75 18.58 -21.10
CA LEU A 39 -8.16 19.01 -21.12
C LEU A 39 -9.02 18.21 -22.11
N ARG A 40 -8.51 17.94 -23.32
CA ARG A 40 -9.22 17.13 -24.32
C ARG A 40 -9.51 15.71 -23.82
N GLN A 41 -8.57 15.07 -23.11
CA GLN A 41 -8.75 13.72 -22.57
C GLN A 41 -9.79 13.70 -21.46
N ILE A 42 -9.81 14.73 -20.61
CA ILE A 42 -10.83 14.91 -19.58
C ILE A 42 -12.22 15.02 -20.22
N MET A 43 -12.37 15.88 -21.23
CA MET A 43 -13.63 16.06 -21.94
C MET A 43 -14.10 14.78 -22.66
N LEU A 44 -13.18 13.99 -23.22
CA LEU A 44 -13.51 12.71 -23.84
C LEU A 44 -13.91 11.65 -22.81
N ALA A 45 -13.21 11.58 -21.67
CA ALA A 45 -13.53 10.65 -20.59
C ALA A 45 -14.92 10.95 -20.01
N ALA A 46 -15.26 12.22 -19.81
CA ALA A 46 -16.57 12.64 -19.31
C ALA A 46 -17.74 12.26 -20.25
N LYS A 47 -17.47 12.11 -21.55
CA LYS A 47 -18.47 11.71 -22.55
C LYS A 47 -18.58 10.21 -22.75
N LYS A 48 -17.62 9.42 -22.25
CA LYS A 48 -17.65 7.96 -22.41
C LYS A 48 -18.73 7.38 -21.50
N THR A 49 -19.61 6.56 -22.07
CA THR A 49 -20.56 5.78 -21.28
C THR A 49 -19.81 4.78 -20.42
N VAL A 50 -20.03 4.85 -19.11
CA VAL A 50 -19.55 3.84 -18.17
C VAL A 50 -20.56 2.70 -18.15
N GLN A 51 -20.16 1.53 -18.64
CA GLN A 51 -21.00 0.33 -18.56
C GLN A 51 -21.08 -0.10 -17.09
N VAL A 52 -22.30 -0.09 -16.55
CA VAL A 52 -22.58 -0.63 -15.21
C VAL A 52 -22.97 -2.09 -15.37
N TRP A 53 -22.30 -2.96 -14.61
CA TRP A 53 -22.56 -4.40 -14.56
C TRP A 53 -23.14 -4.76 -13.21
N SER A 54 -24.19 -5.57 -13.20
CA SER A 54 -24.66 -6.28 -12.02
C SER A 54 -23.92 -7.61 -11.87
N ALA A 55 -24.03 -8.24 -10.69
CA ALA A 55 -23.49 -9.58 -10.47
C ALA A 55 -24.11 -10.62 -11.43
N ALA A 56 -25.41 -10.48 -11.72
CA ALA A 56 -26.13 -11.36 -12.63
C ALA A 56 -25.60 -11.24 -14.08
N ASP A 57 -25.18 -10.06 -14.51
CA ASP A 57 -24.64 -9.84 -15.86
C ASP A 57 -23.30 -10.57 -16.09
N VAL A 58 -22.60 -10.96 -15.02
CA VAL A 58 -21.37 -11.76 -15.06
C VAL A 58 -21.57 -13.20 -14.55
N GLY A 59 -22.84 -13.61 -14.33
CA GLY A 59 -23.20 -14.98 -13.95
C GLY A 59 -22.94 -15.33 -12.48
N LEU A 60 -22.82 -14.35 -11.58
CA LEU A 60 -22.60 -14.57 -10.15
C LEU A 60 -23.90 -14.46 -9.35
N GLY A 61 -24.15 -15.44 -8.47
CA GLY A 61 -25.22 -15.45 -7.49
C GLY A 61 -24.93 -14.55 -6.29
N ALA A 62 -25.98 -14.14 -5.57
CA ALA A 62 -25.85 -13.29 -4.38
C ALA A 62 -25.17 -14.02 -3.20
N ASP A 63 -25.26 -15.34 -3.18
CA ASP A 63 -24.61 -16.25 -2.22
C ASP A 63 -23.13 -16.50 -2.53
N GLU A 64 -22.65 -16.12 -3.72
CA GLU A 64 -21.25 -16.27 -4.13
C GLU A 64 -20.39 -15.04 -3.84
N ILE A 65 -20.99 -13.91 -3.45
CA ILE A 65 -20.31 -12.63 -3.28
C ILE A 65 -20.68 -11.91 -1.98
N GLY A 66 -19.92 -10.87 -1.65
CA GLY A 66 -20.24 -9.98 -0.54
C GLY A 66 -20.10 -10.64 0.83
N ALA A 67 -20.99 -10.26 1.77
CA ALA A 67 -20.96 -10.78 3.14
C ALA A 67 -21.40 -12.26 3.22
N ALA A 68 -22.24 -12.72 2.29
CA ALA A 68 -22.77 -14.09 2.27
C ALA A 68 -21.67 -15.13 2.01
N ASN A 69 -20.67 -14.80 1.18
CA ASN A 69 -19.56 -15.68 0.85
C ASN A 69 -18.21 -15.24 1.45
N ARG A 70 -18.22 -14.46 2.54
CA ARG A 70 -16.99 -13.96 3.14
C ARG A 70 -16.39 -15.00 4.10
N TRP A 71 -15.17 -15.43 3.82
CA TRP A 71 -14.46 -16.39 4.69
C TRP A 71 -14.01 -15.78 6.03
N LEU A 72 -13.65 -14.50 6.05
CA LEU A 72 -13.19 -13.80 7.25
C LEU A 72 -14.14 -12.66 7.62
N PRO A 73 -15.09 -12.86 8.56
CA PRO A 73 -15.98 -11.78 9.00
C PRO A 73 -15.20 -10.69 9.74
N LEU A 74 -15.62 -9.43 9.58
CA LEU A 74 -15.04 -8.31 10.32
C LEU A 74 -15.69 -8.25 11.71
N GLU A 75 -14.90 -8.48 12.76
CA GLU A 75 -15.40 -8.48 14.14
C GLU A 75 -15.46 -7.06 14.74
N ALA A 76 -14.39 -6.29 14.58
CA ALA A 76 -14.28 -4.95 15.12
C ALA A 76 -13.39 -4.06 14.25
N LEU A 77 -13.70 -2.77 14.23
CA LEU A 77 -12.90 -1.72 13.61
C LEU A 77 -12.84 -0.55 14.58
N TYR A 78 -11.64 -0.14 14.95
CA TYR A 78 -11.41 0.97 15.87
C TYR A 78 -10.17 1.76 15.47
N VAL A 79 -10.09 3.01 15.91
CA VAL A 79 -8.92 3.86 15.71
C VAL A 79 -7.94 3.59 16.86
N PRO A 80 -6.68 3.23 16.59
CA PRO A 80 -5.69 3.01 17.64
C PRO A 80 -5.39 4.33 18.35
N VAL A 81 -5.43 4.31 19.69
CA VAL A 81 -4.98 5.45 20.50
C VAL A 81 -3.46 5.37 20.61
N VAL A 82 -2.76 6.34 20.03
CA VAL A 82 -1.29 6.44 20.11
C VAL A 82 -0.96 7.43 21.21
N GLU A 83 -0.48 6.93 22.36
CA GLU A 83 0.11 7.75 23.41
C GLU A 83 1.63 7.77 23.24
N SER A 84 2.22 8.95 23.00
CA SER A 84 3.67 9.11 22.93
C SER A 84 4.20 9.67 24.25
N ASN A 85 5.18 8.98 24.83
CA ASN A 85 5.97 9.52 25.93
C ASN A 85 7.25 10.14 25.37
N VAL A 86 7.37 11.46 25.45
CA VAL A 86 8.54 12.20 24.96
C VAL A 86 9.42 12.54 26.15
N GLU A 87 10.64 12.01 26.13
CA GLU A 87 11.67 12.36 27.10
C GLU A 87 12.76 13.19 26.41
N ILE A 88 13.00 14.41 26.90
CA ILE A 88 14.06 15.27 26.41
C ILE A 88 15.36 14.92 27.14
N ILE A 89 16.41 14.58 26.39
CA ILE A 89 17.72 14.26 26.96
C ILE A 89 18.49 15.55 27.22
N GLU A 90 18.77 15.82 28.48
CA GLU A 90 19.55 16.98 28.93
C GLU A 90 21.06 16.69 28.97
N GLY A 91 21.87 17.75 28.95
CA GLY A 91 23.33 17.70 29.02
C GLY A 91 23.97 19.02 28.58
N ASP A 92 25.19 19.30 29.04
CA ASP A 92 25.85 20.59 28.80
C ASP A 92 26.63 20.60 27.49
N THR A 93 27.10 19.43 27.06
CA THR A 93 27.80 19.25 25.77
C THR A 93 27.01 18.37 24.79
N PRO A 94 27.15 18.58 23.47
CA PRO A 94 26.54 17.70 22.47
C PRO A 94 26.95 16.22 22.57
N GLU A 95 28.16 15.94 23.07
CA GLU A 95 28.73 14.59 23.20
C GLU A 95 28.08 13.79 24.34
N GLU A 96 27.81 14.44 25.48
CA GLU A 96 27.04 13.86 26.59
C GLU A 96 25.58 13.61 26.17
N LYS A 97 25.02 14.60 25.44
CA LYS A 97 23.86 14.52 24.53
C LYS A 97 23.65 13.13 23.92
N ALA A 98 24.57 12.84 22.99
CA ALA A 98 24.53 11.65 22.17
C ALA A 98 24.75 10.37 22.98
N THR A 99 25.63 10.41 23.98
CA THR A 99 25.95 9.25 24.81
C THR A 99 24.75 8.81 25.64
N ALA A 100 24.07 9.75 26.29
CA ALA A 100 22.88 9.48 27.10
C ALA A 100 21.71 8.97 26.24
N LEU A 101 21.52 9.53 25.03
CA LEU A 101 20.54 9.05 24.06
C LEU A 101 20.82 7.60 23.63
N ALA A 102 22.06 7.29 23.25
CA ALA A 102 22.44 5.96 22.78
C ALA A 102 22.30 4.89 23.88
N GLN A 103 22.58 5.25 25.13
CA GLN A 103 22.37 4.37 26.28
C GLN A 103 20.88 4.08 26.51
N LYS A 104 20.01 5.11 26.45
CA LYS A 104 18.57 4.92 26.63
C LYS A 104 17.93 4.11 25.50
N LEU A 105 18.32 4.34 24.25
CA LEU A 105 17.79 3.56 23.12
C LEU A 105 18.17 2.07 23.22
N ARG A 106 19.41 1.77 23.65
CA ARG A 106 19.82 0.38 23.93
C ARG A 106 19.07 -0.23 25.11
N ALA A 107 18.89 0.52 26.19
CA ALA A 107 18.11 0.07 27.34
C ALA A 107 16.66 -0.24 26.96
N ALA A 108 16.08 0.55 26.05
CA ALA A 108 14.74 0.34 25.50
C ALA A 108 14.65 -0.75 24.42
N LYS A 109 15.77 -1.35 24.00
CA LYS A 109 15.87 -2.36 22.93
C LYS A 109 15.31 -1.87 21.58
N LEU A 110 15.44 -0.57 21.33
CA LEU A 110 15.05 0.05 20.06
C LEU A 110 16.21 0.07 19.05
N VAL A 111 17.43 -0.13 19.54
CA VAL A 111 18.68 -0.28 18.77
C VAL A 111 19.62 -1.27 19.46
#